data_AF-W1P7N3-F1
#
_entry.id   AF-W1P7N3-F1
#
_cell.length_a   1.000
_cell.length_b   1.000
_cell.length_c   1.000
_cell.angle_alpha   90.00
_cell.angle_beta   90.00
_cell.angle_gamma   90.00
#
_symmetry.space_group_name_H-M   'P 1'
#
loop_
_entity.id
_entity.type
_entity.pdbx_description
1 polymer ?
#
loop_
_entity_poly.entity_id
_entity_poly.type
_entity_poly.pdbx_seq_one_letter_code
_entity_poly.pdbx_strand_id
1 'polypeptide(L)'
;MNLHSLETLIGNYFSKAPKRAALLLSSILILFAVIPLSFCIKIPSFLLINSTLWGNNIRDSTANDLGAFKETSRSCDIFTGEWVPDPKAPYYTNTTCWAIHDQQNCMKYGRPDTGFMKWKWRPDECEMPEFNPSEFFETVRGKSIAFVGDSVARNHMQSLICLLSRASHSK
;
A
#
# COMPACT_ATOMS: atom_id res chain seq x y z
N MET A 1 34.04 -4.54 21.50
CA MET A 1 34.19 -3.26 22.23
C MET A 1 33.17 -3.26 23.35
N ASN A 2 33.62 -3.29 24.61
CA ASN A 2 32.74 -3.39 25.78
C ASN A 2 32.14 -2.03 26.15
N LEU A 3 30.90 -2.02 26.64
CA LEU A 3 30.14 -0.82 27.01
C LEU A 3 30.91 0.09 27.97
N HIS A 4 31.67 -0.51 28.90
CA HIS A 4 32.50 0.20 29.86
C HIS A 4 33.66 1.00 29.25
N SER A 5 34.19 0.53 28.10
CA SER A 5 35.23 1.26 27.34
C SER A 5 34.64 2.47 26.59
N LEU A 6 33.36 2.42 26.24
CA LEU A 6 32.66 3.53 25.60
C LEU A 6 32.38 4.66 26.61
N GLU A 7 31.96 4.31 27.82
CA GLU A 7 31.71 5.28 28.91
C GLU A 7 32.97 6.04 29.32
N THR A 8 34.11 5.35 29.40
CA THR A 8 35.41 5.98 29.71
C THR A 8 35.91 6.87 28.58
N LEU A 9 35.70 6.49 27.31
CA LEU A 9 36.02 7.34 26.16
C LEU A 9 35.15 8.61 26.10
N ILE A 10 33.85 8.49 26.37
CA ILE A 10 32.92 9.61 26.43
C ILE A 10 33.29 10.55 27.59
N GLY A 11 33.58 10.02 28.78
CA GLY A 11 33.99 10.82 29.95
C GLY A 11 35.29 11.60 29.74
N ASN A 12 36.28 10.99 29.09
CA ASN A 12 37.55 11.65 28.76
C ASN A 12 37.43 12.67 27.62
N TYR A 13 36.49 12.48 26.70
CA TYR A 13 36.20 13.45 25.65
C TYR A 13 35.49 14.70 26.21
N PHE A 14 34.53 14.52 27.11
CA PHE A 14 33.82 15.64 27.76
C PHE A 14 34.70 16.44 28.72
N SER A 15 35.69 15.83 29.39
CA SER A 15 36.58 16.54 30.32
C SER A 15 37.61 17.44 29.63
N LYS A 16 37.93 17.16 28.35
CA LYS A 16 38.96 17.87 27.58
C LYS A 16 38.41 18.78 26.48
N ALA A 17 37.10 18.74 26.24
CA ALA A 17 36.47 19.59 25.24
C ALA A 17 36.56 21.07 25.66
N PRO A 18 37.03 21.97 24.77
CA PRO A 18 37.01 23.40 25.07
C PRO A 18 35.56 23.83 25.30
N LYS A 19 35.32 24.73 26.27
CA LYS A 19 33.96 25.18 26.65
C LYS A 19 33.09 25.61 25.45
N ARG A 20 33.72 26.09 24.38
CA ARG A 20 33.08 26.43 23.09
C ARG A 20 32.57 25.20 22.32
N ALA A 21 33.28 24.07 22.32
CA ALA A 21 32.85 22.83 21.67
C ALA A 21 31.67 22.18 22.40
N ALA A 22 31.65 22.22 23.73
CA ALA A 22 30.52 21.72 24.52
C ALA A 22 29.22 22.51 24.25
N LEU A 23 29.32 23.83 24.07
CA LEU A 23 28.20 24.71 23.70
C LEU A 23 27.69 24.45 22.28
N LEU A 24 28.59 24.15 21.33
CA LEU A 24 28.20 23.82 19.95
C LEU A 24 27.52 22.45 19.87
N LEU A 25 28.05 21.44 20.57
CA LEU A 25 27.46 20.10 20.61
C LEU A 25 26.10 20.11 21.29
N SER A 26 25.93 20.85 22.39
CA SER A 26 24.62 20.99 23.05
C SER A 26 23.61 21.73 22.17
N SER A 27 24.03 22.78 21.47
CA SER A 27 23.17 23.51 20.51
C SER A 27 22.71 22.62 19.36
N ILE A 28 23.59 21.79 18.80
CA ILE A 28 23.26 20.84 17.73
C ILE A 28 22.27 19.77 18.21
N LEU A 29 22.50 19.19 19.39
CA LEU A 29 21.58 18.22 20.01
C LEU A 29 20.19 18.82 20.27
N ILE A 30 20.13 20.07 20.72
CA ILE A 30 18.86 20.79 20.93
C ILE A 30 18.15 21.03 19.58
N LEU A 31 18.87 21.43 18.53
CA LEU A 31 18.29 21.57 17.19
C LEU A 31 17.69 20.23 16.70
N PHE A 32 18.45 19.13 16.77
CA PHE A 32 17.99 17.83 16.31
C PHE A 32 16.83 17.24 17.14
N ALA A 33 16.66 17.65 18.41
CA ALA A 33 15.53 17.23 19.23
C ALA A 33 14.28 18.11 19.03
N VAL A 34 14.46 19.42 18.83
CA VAL A 34 13.35 20.40 18.73
C VAL A 34 12.77 20.48 17.32
N ILE A 35 13.58 20.27 16.27
CA ILE A 35 13.12 20.23 14.87
C ILE A 35 12.05 19.14 14.63
N PRO A 36 12.25 17.86 14.98
CA PRO A 36 11.21 16.85 14.80
C PRO A 36 9.98 17.09 15.67
N LEU A 37 10.14 17.64 16.87
CA LEU A 37 9.00 17.99 17.74
C LEU A 37 8.12 19.10 17.15
N SER A 38 8.76 20.13 16.59
CA SER A 38 8.06 21.25 15.95
C SER A 38 7.44 20.88 14.60
N PHE A 39 8.02 19.92 13.88
CA PHE A 39 7.45 19.35 12.65
C PHE A 39 6.20 18.49 12.95
N CYS A 40 6.21 17.71 14.03
CA CYS A 40 5.04 16.93 14.45
C CYS A 40 3.85 17.78 14.92
N ILE A 41 4.08 18.95 15.52
CA ILE A 41 3.00 19.82 16.04
C ILE A 41 2.32 20.63 14.90
N LYS A 42 3.03 20.91 13.80
CA LYS A 42 2.49 21.72 12.69
C LYS A 42 1.94 20.92 11.50
N ILE A 43 2.08 19.60 11.48
CA ILE A 43 1.56 18.74 10.40
C ILE A 43 0.13 18.17 10.60
N PRO A 44 -0.57 18.26 11.76
CA PRO A 44 -1.94 17.74 11.80
C PRO A 44 -2.96 18.66 11.10
N SER A 45 -2.59 19.91 10.79
CA SER A 45 -3.52 20.91 10.24
C SER A 45 -3.42 21.11 8.72
N PHE A 46 -2.38 20.59 8.05
CA PHE A 46 -2.18 20.79 6.61
C PHE A 46 -2.78 19.69 5.73
N LEU A 47 -3.36 18.63 6.33
CA LEU A 47 -4.02 17.52 5.61
C LEU A 47 -5.56 17.59 5.61
N LEU A 48 -6.16 18.72 6.03
CA LEU A 48 -7.63 18.87 6.11
C LEU A 48 -8.23 19.93 5.17
N ILE A 49 -7.56 20.31 4.08
CA ILE A 49 -8.12 21.24 3.08
C ILE A 49 -8.09 20.62 1.68
N ASN A 50 -9.17 19.92 1.32
CA ASN A 50 -9.91 20.00 0.05
C ASN A 50 -10.75 18.72 -0.20
N SER A 51 -11.77 18.50 0.62
CA SER A 51 -12.92 17.67 0.23
C SER A 51 -14.10 18.50 -0.32
N THR A 52 -13.96 19.83 -0.41
CA THR A 52 -15.03 20.76 -0.83
C THR A 52 -14.87 21.34 -2.23
N LEU A 53 -13.94 20.84 -3.06
CA LEU A 53 -13.70 21.31 -4.44
C LEU A 53 -13.86 20.23 -5.52
N TRP A 54 -14.61 19.15 -5.25
CA TRP A 54 -15.05 18.19 -6.28
C TRP A 54 -16.57 17.99 -6.28
N GLY A 55 -17.30 19.08 -6.09
CA GLY A 55 -18.72 19.13 -6.43
C GLY A 55 -18.90 20.15 -7.54
N ASN A 56 -19.02 19.71 -8.79
CA ASN A 56 -19.92 20.27 -9.81
C ASN A 56 -19.83 19.55 -11.16
N ASN A 57 -20.98 18.98 -11.54
CA ASN A 57 -21.57 18.90 -12.88
C ASN A 57 -20.71 18.39 -14.05
N ILE A 58 -20.76 17.08 -14.28
CA ILE A 58 -20.78 16.54 -15.64
C ILE A 58 -22.19 16.01 -15.91
N ARG A 59 -23.02 16.87 -16.52
CA ARG A 59 -24.13 16.42 -17.37
C ARG A 59 -23.50 16.08 -18.71
N ASP A 60 -23.16 14.82 -18.93
CA ASP A 60 -22.89 14.37 -20.29
C ASP A 60 -24.17 13.79 -20.89
N SER A 61 -24.56 14.38 -22.01
CA SER A 61 -25.77 14.05 -22.75
C SER A 61 -25.39 13.05 -23.83
N THR A 62 -25.33 11.77 -23.46
CA THR A 62 -25.34 10.66 -24.42
C THR A 62 -26.39 9.64 -23.99
N ALA A 63 -27.64 10.09 -24.00
CA ALA A 63 -28.79 9.21 -24.10
C ALA A 63 -28.87 8.69 -25.53
N ASN A 64 -28.41 7.44 -25.74
CA ASN A 64 -28.96 6.44 -26.66
C ASN A 64 -27.91 5.35 -26.86
N ASP A 65 -27.87 4.36 -25.96
CA ASP A 65 -27.75 2.92 -26.25
C ASP A 65 -27.28 2.12 -25.01
N LEU A 66 -28.04 2.22 -23.91
CA LEU A 66 -27.92 1.25 -22.81
C LEU A 66 -29.30 0.69 -22.52
N GLY A 67 -29.75 -0.19 -23.41
CA GLY A 67 -30.89 -1.05 -23.18
C GLY A 67 -30.68 -1.85 -21.89
N ALA A 68 -31.47 -1.51 -20.88
CA ALA A 68 -31.91 -2.38 -19.80
C ALA A 68 -30.84 -2.92 -18.82
N PHE A 69 -30.16 -2.03 -18.10
CA PHE A 69 -29.96 -2.27 -16.67
C PHE A 69 -31.09 -1.59 -15.92
N LYS A 70 -32.18 -2.33 -15.76
CA LYS A 70 -33.25 -1.97 -14.84
C LYS A 70 -32.63 -1.96 -13.45
N GLU A 71 -32.26 -0.78 -12.96
CA GLU A 71 -31.87 -0.55 -11.57
C GLU A 71 -33.02 -0.99 -10.65
N THR A 72 -32.96 -2.24 -10.24
CA THR A 72 -33.27 -2.60 -8.86
C THR A 72 -31.93 -2.78 -8.19
N SER A 73 -31.29 -1.68 -7.79
CA SER A 73 -30.05 -1.70 -7.02
C SER A 73 -30.33 -2.27 -5.63
N ARG A 74 -30.44 -3.60 -5.56
CA ARG A 74 -30.13 -4.30 -4.33
C ARG A 74 -28.65 -4.05 -4.09
N SER A 75 -28.34 -3.30 -3.05
CA SER A 75 -27.00 -3.24 -2.45
C SER A 75 -26.45 -4.65 -2.38
N CYS A 76 -25.46 -5.00 -3.20
CA CYS A 76 -24.78 -6.29 -3.08
C CYS A 76 -23.81 -6.23 -1.91
N ASP A 77 -24.03 -7.05 -0.89
CA ASP A 77 -23.02 -7.28 0.14
C ASP A 77 -21.88 -8.16 -0.41
N ILE A 78 -20.71 -7.55 -0.64
CA ILE A 78 -19.53 -8.26 -1.15
C ILE A 78 -18.74 -9.02 -0.07
N PHE A 79 -19.09 -8.84 1.20
CA PHE A 79 -18.39 -9.43 2.35
C PHE A 79 -19.00 -10.75 2.83
N THR A 80 -20.23 -11.06 2.40
CA THR A 80 -20.93 -12.31 2.70
C THR A 80 -20.95 -13.21 1.46
N GLY A 81 -20.54 -14.46 1.63
CA GLY A 81 -20.38 -15.41 0.54
C GLY A 81 -19.54 -16.61 0.91
N GLU A 82 -18.98 -17.26 -0.11
CA GLU A 82 -18.17 -18.46 0.07
C GLU A 82 -16.96 -18.51 -0.87
N TRP A 83 -15.96 -19.29 -0.44
CA TRP A 83 -14.85 -19.65 -1.31
C TRP A 83 -15.27 -20.79 -2.22
N VAL A 84 -15.10 -20.61 -3.54
CA VAL A 84 -15.37 -21.64 -4.54
C VAL A 84 -14.13 -21.93 -5.39
N PRO A 85 -13.97 -23.14 -5.94
CA PRO A 85 -12.88 -23.43 -6.86
C PRO A 85 -12.94 -22.53 -8.11
N ASP A 86 -11.79 -21.99 -8.51
CA ASP A 86 -11.65 -21.21 -9.73
C ASP A 86 -10.75 -21.93 -10.74
N PRO A 87 -11.31 -22.43 -11.86
CA PRO A 87 -10.50 -23.07 -12.91
C PRO A 87 -9.58 -22.07 -13.65
N LYS A 88 -9.82 -20.77 -13.55
CA LYS A 88 -9.01 -19.73 -14.21
C LYS A 88 -7.80 -19.29 -13.37
N ALA A 89 -7.74 -19.69 -12.11
CA ALA A 89 -6.65 -19.34 -11.20
C ALA A 89 -5.44 -20.30 -11.35
N PRO A 90 -4.21 -19.86 -10.99
CA PRO A 90 -3.86 -18.56 -10.39
C PRO A 90 -3.76 -17.41 -11.41
N TYR A 91 -4.06 -16.19 -10.97
CA TYR A 91 -3.92 -14.99 -11.80
C TYR A 91 -2.45 -14.55 -11.98
N TYR A 92 -1.58 -14.94 -11.07
CA TYR A 92 -0.14 -14.73 -11.13
C TYR A 92 0.60 -15.81 -10.34
N THR A 93 1.87 -16.05 -10.66
CA THR A 93 2.75 -17.00 -9.96
C THR A 93 4.09 -16.35 -9.64
N ASN A 94 4.95 -17.07 -8.93
CA ASN A 94 6.34 -16.68 -8.70
C ASN A 94 7.19 -16.53 -9.97
N THR A 95 6.72 -17.05 -11.11
CA THR A 95 7.39 -16.91 -12.40
C THR A 95 6.81 -15.79 -13.25
N THR A 96 5.53 -15.43 -13.06
CA THR A 96 4.87 -14.36 -13.84
C THR A 96 4.91 -12.99 -13.15
N CYS A 97 5.21 -12.94 -11.85
CA CYS A 97 5.33 -11.69 -11.11
C CYS A 97 6.67 -11.58 -10.37
N TRP A 98 7.43 -10.53 -10.68
CA TRP A 98 8.70 -10.22 -10.04
C TRP A 98 8.55 -9.53 -8.67
N ALA A 99 7.38 -8.97 -8.36
CA ALA A 99 7.14 -8.21 -7.14
C ALA A 99 6.84 -9.07 -5.90
N ILE A 100 6.73 -10.40 -6.07
CA ILE A 100 6.56 -11.34 -4.96
C ILE A 100 7.85 -11.37 -4.15
N HIS A 101 7.81 -10.90 -2.91
CA HIS A 101 8.97 -10.93 -2.04
C HIS A 101 9.28 -12.36 -1.61
N ASP A 102 10.55 -12.66 -1.41
CA ASP A 102 11.03 -14.01 -1.07
C ASP A 102 10.29 -14.59 0.16
N GLN A 103 10.11 -13.79 1.21
CA GLN A 103 9.39 -14.21 2.42
C GLN A 103 7.94 -14.66 2.17
N GLN A 104 7.33 -14.31 1.03
CA GLN A 104 5.96 -14.67 0.64
C GLN A 104 5.93 -15.71 -0.49
N ASN A 105 7.09 -16.12 -1.01
CA ASN A 105 7.19 -16.98 -2.18
C ASN A 105 7.13 -18.47 -1.79
N CYS A 106 5.96 -18.94 -1.37
CA CYS A 106 5.78 -20.31 -0.88
C CYS A 106 6.27 -21.39 -1.88
N MET A 107 6.07 -21.15 -3.18
CA MET A 107 6.50 -22.07 -4.24
C MET A 107 8.03 -22.15 -4.32
N LYS A 108 8.74 -21.03 -4.22
CA LYS A 108 10.21 -20.99 -4.19
C LYS A 108 10.78 -21.74 -2.99
N TYR A 109 10.10 -21.68 -1.84
CA TYR A 109 10.54 -22.31 -0.59
C TYR A 109 9.95 -23.71 -0.36
N GLY A 110 9.52 -24.39 -1.43
CA GLY A 110 9.29 -25.84 -1.39
C GLY A 110 7.89 -26.27 -0.95
N ARG A 111 6.90 -25.36 -0.94
CA ARG A 111 5.51 -25.78 -0.74
C ARG A 111 5.04 -26.67 -1.91
N PRO A 112 4.64 -27.93 -1.66
CA PRO A 112 4.37 -28.89 -2.73
C PRO A 112 2.95 -28.80 -3.29
N ASP A 113 1.98 -28.32 -2.49
CA ASP A 113 0.58 -28.20 -2.90
C ASP A 113 0.31 -26.85 -3.59
N THR A 114 -0.50 -26.86 -4.65
CA THR A 114 -0.93 -25.64 -5.38
C THR A 114 -2.41 -25.34 -5.23
N GLY A 115 -3.15 -26.20 -4.52
CA GLY A 115 -4.61 -26.09 -4.37
C GLY A 115 -5.06 -24.79 -3.71
N PHE A 116 -4.22 -24.21 -2.82
CA PHE A 116 -4.52 -22.95 -2.16
C PHE A 116 -4.68 -21.76 -3.11
N MET A 117 -4.08 -21.83 -4.32
CA MET A 117 -4.19 -20.76 -5.31
C MET A 117 -5.42 -20.89 -6.23
N LYS A 118 -6.20 -21.98 -6.10
CA LYS A 118 -7.31 -22.32 -7.00
C LYS A 118 -8.68 -21.93 -6.46
N TRP A 119 -8.74 -20.88 -5.64
CA TRP A 119 -9.96 -20.43 -4.98
C TRP A 119 -10.28 -18.99 -5.37
N LYS A 120 -11.57 -18.70 -5.54
CA LYS A 120 -12.09 -17.34 -5.65
C LYS A 120 -13.20 -17.12 -4.62
N TRP A 121 -13.32 -15.89 -4.16
CA TRP A 121 -14.43 -15.47 -3.34
C TRP A 121 -15.66 -15.21 -4.22
N ARG A 122 -16.82 -15.78 -3.85
CA ARG A 122 -18.10 -15.56 -4.53
C ARG A 122 -19.11 -14.96 -3.53
N PRO A 123 -19.50 -13.69 -3.68
CA PRO A 123 -20.59 -13.12 -2.91
C PRO A 123 -21.92 -13.84 -3.18
N ASP A 124 -22.81 -13.87 -2.18
CA ASP A 124 -24.11 -14.56 -2.31
C ASP A 124 -25.09 -13.80 -3.21
N GLU A 125 -24.99 -12.46 -3.22
CA GLU A 125 -26.00 -11.59 -3.82
C GLU A 125 -25.63 -11.11 -5.23
N CYS A 126 -24.36 -11.26 -5.64
CA CYS A 126 -23.90 -10.82 -6.95
C CYS A 126 -22.66 -11.56 -7.45
N GLU A 127 -22.43 -11.47 -8.77
CA GLU A 127 -21.21 -11.96 -9.39
C GLU A 127 -20.15 -10.86 -9.45
N MET A 128 -18.94 -11.18 -8.96
CA MET A 128 -17.80 -10.27 -9.03
C MET A 128 -17.17 -10.34 -10.43
N PRO A 129 -16.97 -9.21 -11.12
CA PRO A 129 -16.29 -9.21 -12.42
C PRO A 129 -14.83 -9.65 -12.27
N GLU A 130 -14.29 -10.21 -13.35
CA GLU A 130 -12.86 -10.54 -13.39
C GLU A 130 -12.01 -9.28 -13.37
N PHE A 131 -10.91 -9.32 -12.62
CA PHE A 131 -9.99 -8.19 -12.56
C PHE A 131 -9.35 -7.95 -13.93
N ASN A 132 -9.63 -6.78 -14.51
CA ASN A 132 -9.02 -6.29 -15.74
C ASN A 132 -7.96 -5.22 -15.43
N PRO A 133 -6.66 -5.52 -15.62
CA PRO A 133 -5.60 -4.56 -15.35
C PRO A 133 -5.68 -3.29 -16.19
N SER A 134 -6.11 -3.38 -17.46
CA SER A 134 -6.22 -2.23 -18.35
C SER A 134 -7.32 -1.26 -17.89
N GLU A 135 -8.47 -1.81 -17.49
CA GLU A 135 -9.57 -1.00 -16.94
C GLU A 135 -9.17 -0.35 -15.61
N PHE A 136 -8.43 -1.07 -14.76
CA PHE A 136 -7.87 -0.49 -13.56
C PHE A 136 -6.97 0.71 -13.87
N PHE A 137 -6.02 0.56 -14.80
CA PHE A 137 -5.11 1.65 -15.19
C PHE A 137 -5.85 2.88 -15.73
N GLU A 138 -6.90 2.70 -16.52
CA GLU A 138 -7.75 3.82 -16.97
C GLU A 138 -8.47 4.50 -15.80
N THR A 139 -9.00 3.70 -14.87
CA THR A 139 -9.73 4.20 -13.69
C THR A 139 -8.84 5.04 -12.76
N VAL A 140 -7.57 4.66 -12.64
CA VAL A 140 -6.58 5.32 -11.76
C VAL A 140 -5.67 6.29 -12.50
N ARG A 141 -5.92 6.56 -13.79
CA ARG A 141 -5.11 7.47 -14.60
C ARG A 141 -5.03 8.85 -13.94
N GLY A 142 -3.80 9.35 -13.79
CA GLY A 142 -3.53 10.64 -13.14
C GLY A 142 -3.72 10.66 -11.61
N LYS A 143 -3.95 9.50 -10.98
CA LYS A 143 -4.11 9.36 -9.53
C LYS A 143 -2.95 8.58 -8.93
N SER A 144 -2.69 8.83 -7.65
CA SER A 144 -1.73 8.06 -6.86
C SER A 144 -2.48 7.23 -5.81
N ILE A 145 -2.15 5.95 -5.68
CA ILE A 145 -2.70 5.06 -4.66
C ILE A 145 -1.62 4.77 -3.63
N ALA A 146 -1.95 4.91 -2.34
CA ALA A 146 -1.06 4.57 -1.23
C ALA A 146 -1.73 3.54 -0.31
N PHE A 147 -0.97 2.52 0.10
CA PHE A 147 -1.38 1.52 1.08
C PHE A 147 -0.75 1.90 2.43
N VAL A 148 -1.57 2.21 3.43
CA VAL A 148 -1.12 2.62 4.76
C VAL A 148 -1.59 1.57 5.77
N GLY A 149 -0.65 0.95 6.46
CA GLY A 149 -0.95 -0.07 7.46
C GLY A 149 0.30 -0.88 7.84
N ASP A 150 0.07 -2.07 8.37
CA ASP A 150 1.12 -2.98 8.79
C ASP A 150 1.62 -3.86 7.62
N SER A 151 2.19 -5.01 7.96
CA SER A 151 2.65 -5.99 6.97
C SER A 151 1.55 -6.48 6.01
N VAL A 152 0.29 -6.50 6.41
CA VAL A 152 -0.85 -6.93 5.58
C VAL A 152 -1.13 -5.91 4.48
N ALA A 153 -1.07 -4.61 4.79
CA ALA A 153 -1.24 -3.56 3.78
C ALA A 153 -0.17 -3.64 2.69
N ARG A 154 1.09 -3.93 3.08
CA ARG A 154 2.18 -4.22 2.14
C ARG A 154 1.89 -5.46 1.29
N ASN A 155 1.37 -6.54 1.88
CA ASN A 155 0.99 -7.75 1.13
C ASN A 155 -0.09 -7.44 0.07
N HIS A 156 -1.09 -6.62 0.41
CA HIS A 156 -2.14 -6.20 -0.55
C HIS A 156 -1.55 -5.37 -1.70
N MET A 157 -0.66 -4.42 -1.41
CA MET A 157 0.03 -3.63 -2.43
C MET A 157 0.81 -4.52 -3.40
N GLN A 158 1.57 -5.49 -2.88
CA GLN A 158 2.36 -6.40 -3.71
C GLN A 158 1.48 -7.31 -4.58
N SER A 159 0.38 -7.83 -4.02
CA SER A 159 -0.62 -8.60 -4.78
C SER A 159 -1.20 -7.78 -5.93
N LEU A 160 -1.58 -6.52 -5.68
CA LEU A 160 -2.08 -5.62 -6.72
C LEU A 160 -1.05 -5.39 -7.83
N ILE A 161 0.22 -5.16 -7.50
CA ILE A 161 1.29 -5.01 -8.50
C ILE A 161 1.38 -6.25 -9.39
N CYS A 162 1.26 -7.45 -8.83
CA CYS A 162 1.28 -8.70 -9.60
C CYS A 162 0.06 -8.89 -10.50
N LEU A 163 -1.12 -8.43 -10.08
CA LEU A 163 -2.29 -8.43 -10.95
C LEU A 163 -2.12 -7.45 -12.12
N LEU A 164 -1.54 -6.28 -11.84
CA LEU A 164 -1.31 -5.22 -12.82
C LEU A 164 -0.21 -5.54 -13.84
N SER A 165 0.81 -6.31 -13.42
CA SER A 165 1.95 -6.66 -14.26
C SER A 165 1.54 -7.37 -15.56
N ARG A 166 0.38 -8.03 -15.57
CA ARG A 166 -0.19 -8.75 -16.72
C ARG A 166 -0.46 -7.86 -17.93
N ALA A 167 -0.80 -6.57 -17.73
CA ALA A 167 -1.00 -5.63 -18.83
C ALA A 167 0.22 -4.74 -19.09
N SER A 168 1.02 -4.43 -18.06
CA SER A 168 2.20 -3.59 -18.23
C SER A 168 3.39 -4.31 -18.87
N HIS A 169 3.45 -5.64 -18.74
CA HIS A 169 4.49 -6.49 -19.34
C HIS A 169 3.96 -7.33 -20.51
N SER A 170 2.91 -6.87 -21.21
CA SER A 170 2.60 -7.44 -22.52
C SER A 170 3.82 -7.28 -23.42
N LYS A 171 4.44 -8.41 -23.78
CA LYS A 171 5.23 -8.48 -25.01
C LYS A 171 4.34 -8.17 -26.20
#